data_AF-K6ZCN1-F1
#
_entry.id   AF-K6ZCN1-F1
#
_cell.length_a   1.000
_cell.length_b   1.000
_cell.length_c   1.000
_cell.angle_alpha   90.00
_cell.angle_beta   90.00
_cell.angle_gamma   90.00
#
_symmetry.space_group_name_H-M   'P 1'
#
loop_
_entity.id
_entity.type
_entity.pdbx_description
1 polymer ?
#
loop_
_entity_poly.entity_id
_entity_poly.type
_entity_poly.pdbx_seq_one_letter_code
_entity_poly.pdbx_strand_id
1 'polypeptide(L)'
;MHAEPHETNAFRDSELPELAPISTSERINTLDMLRGFALIGILMMNIEWFNRAISEGLTLDYSLTGADWVASWSVKLFVEGKFYKLFSLLFGMGFAVMLLRAKDTERPFGAWFIRRMGFLYLFGICHLIFLWEGDILNSYAIGGLFLLAWIYITRLKLMRFFSGYTAFLRMGIVITFLPIFIGIGLSLYFGNVRSMDVITDIYEQNVEARARAEIITKDTELSEPLIKFAEALESGEEEEKDIDEDSLEQQDLIEYKAEQYFIEQYLKDKDIANERAAFTQDSYWVATKFRFKRALFQMPISLITGLLVFFPLFLIGYWFVASGVIREPRKHLLLFKTMAWVGLPLGLFFSAGGLLIIVHPVTAHADQINIAANFIFNASQYLVTAGYLGVFVLICLTATGHRLFS
;
A
#
# COMPACT_ATOMS: atom_id res chain seq x y z
N MET A 1 70.45 -32.84 16.67
CA MET A 1 69.04 -32.98 17.06
C MET A 1 68.80 -32.09 18.26
N HIS A 2 68.42 -30.82 18.03
CA HIS A 2 67.68 -29.99 18.98
C HIS A 2 67.05 -28.86 18.15
N ALA A 3 65.73 -28.81 18.19
CA ALA A 3 64.87 -28.03 17.31
C ALA A 3 64.79 -26.56 17.72
N GLU A 4 64.64 -25.69 16.71
CA GLU A 4 64.27 -24.28 16.88
C GLU A 4 62.88 -24.13 17.50
N PRO A 5 62.64 -23.09 18.33
CA PRO A 5 61.32 -22.84 18.88
C PRO A 5 60.41 -22.22 17.81
N HIS A 6 59.26 -22.87 17.62
CA HIS A 6 58.17 -22.45 16.76
C HIS A 6 57.72 -21.00 17.04
N GLU A 7 57.75 -20.16 16.00
CA GLU A 7 56.92 -18.95 15.91
C GLU A 7 55.45 -19.36 16.04
N THR A 8 54.85 -19.02 17.17
CA THR A 8 53.43 -19.22 17.42
C THR A 8 52.74 -17.88 17.62
N ASN A 9 51.68 -17.67 16.83
CA ASN A 9 50.62 -16.66 16.99
C ASN A 9 50.94 -15.20 16.69
N ALA A 10 51.03 -14.87 15.38
CA ALA A 10 50.80 -13.52 14.86
C ALA A 10 49.38 -13.32 14.28
N PHE A 11 48.37 -14.06 14.78
CA PHE A 11 46.99 -14.05 14.26
C PHE A 11 45.91 -13.68 15.29
N ARG A 12 46.29 -13.07 16.42
CA ARG A 12 45.32 -12.43 17.32
C ARG A 12 45.55 -10.93 17.23
N ASP A 13 44.46 -10.19 17.10
CA ASP A 13 44.38 -8.72 17.06
C ASP A 13 44.25 -8.08 15.67
N SER A 14 43.56 -8.73 14.72
CA SER A 14 42.76 -7.92 13.77
C SER A 14 41.52 -7.45 14.53
N GLU A 15 41.67 -6.38 15.31
CA GLU A 15 40.53 -5.65 15.88
C GLU A 15 39.50 -5.44 14.78
N LEU A 16 38.33 -6.08 14.92
CA LEU A 16 37.20 -5.81 14.05
C LEU A 16 36.96 -4.30 14.13
N PRO A 17 36.87 -3.58 13.00
CA PRO A 17 36.71 -2.14 13.01
C PRO A 17 35.56 -1.78 13.96
N GLU A 18 35.90 -0.93 14.91
CA GLU A 18 35.02 -0.45 15.98
C GLU A 18 33.68 -0.05 15.36
N LEU A 19 32.56 -0.39 16.00
CA LEU A 19 31.21 -0.07 15.52
C LEU A 19 30.94 1.43 15.67
N ALA A 20 31.69 2.25 14.93
CA ALA A 20 31.54 3.68 14.90
C ALA A 20 30.32 4.07 14.04
N PRO A 21 29.54 5.08 14.44
CA PRO A 21 28.55 5.69 13.58
C PRO A 21 29.20 6.15 12.28
N ILE A 22 28.46 5.99 11.17
CA ILE A 22 28.90 6.35 9.83
C ILE A 22 29.40 7.80 9.82
N SER A 23 30.59 8.04 9.26
CA SER A 23 31.11 9.40 9.05
C SER A 23 30.11 10.21 8.21
N THR A 24 29.94 11.51 8.52
CA THR A 24 28.96 12.38 7.84
C THR A 24 29.20 12.45 6.32
N SER A 25 30.44 12.22 5.86
CA SER A 25 30.83 12.16 4.44
C SER A 25 30.37 10.91 3.70
N GLU A 26 30.05 9.81 4.40
CA GLU A 26 29.61 8.54 3.80
C GLU A 26 28.08 8.36 3.80
N ARG A 27 27.34 9.34 4.34
CA ARG A 27 25.87 9.35 4.35
C ARG A 27 25.34 9.98 3.08
N ILE A 28 24.37 9.33 2.46
CA ILE A 28 23.60 9.94 1.39
C ILE A 28 22.56 10.84 2.08
N ASN A 29 22.94 12.07 2.44
CA ASN A 29 22.08 13.01 3.18
C ASN A 29 20.69 13.12 2.54
N THR A 30 20.61 13.13 1.20
CA THR A 30 19.34 13.11 0.45
C THR A 30 18.38 12.00 0.89
N LEU A 31 18.86 10.80 1.21
CA LEU A 31 18.01 9.68 1.64
C LEU A 31 17.42 9.89 3.03
N ASP A 32 18.23 10.35 3.99
CA ASP A 32 17.76 10.56 5.36
C ASP A 32 16.72 11.68 5.42
N MET A 33 16.89 12.70 4.59
CA MET A 33 15.93 13.80 4.51
C MET A 33 14.66 13.44 3.78
N LEU A 34 14.77 12.65 2.71
CA LEU A 34 13.59 12.14 2.02
C LEU A 34 12.78 11.20 2.93
N ARG A 35 13.41 10.50 3.88
CA ARG A 35 12.71 9.76 4.94
C ARG A 35 11.93 10.70 5.87
N GLY A 36 12.55 11.80 6.31
CA GLY A 36 11.88 12.81 7.13
C GLY A 36 10.66 13.41 6.41
N PHE A 37 10.82 13.78 5.13
CA PHE A 37 9.72 14.23 4.29
C PHE A 37 8.63 13.15 4.12
N ALA A 38 9.03 11.90 3.89
CA ALA A 38 8.10 10.80 3.75
C ALA A 38 7.25 10.59 5.02
N LEU A 39 7.87 10.74 6.19
CA LEU A 39 7.23 10.57 7.49
C LEU A 39 6.16 11.63 7.76
N ILE A 40 6.36 12.88 7.29
CA ILE A 40 5.35 13.95 7.43
C ILE A 40 4.06 13.58 6.69
N GLY A 41 4.16 13.08 5.45
CA GLY A 41 2.96 12.66 4.73
C GLY A 41 2.34 11.38 5.29
N ILE A 42 3.14 10.45 5.81
CA ILE A 42 2.60 9.30 6.56
C ILE A 42 1.82 9.78 7.78
N LEU A 43 2.34 10.76 8.53
CA LEU A 43 1.64 11.35 9.67
C LEU A 43 0.31 11.98 9.26
N MET A 44 0.30 12.78 8.19
CA MET A 44 -0.93 13.39 7.67
C MET A 44 -2.00 12.35 7.33
N MET A 45 -1.62 11.24 6.69
CA MET A 45 -2.56 10.17 6.39
C MET A 45 -3.03 9.47 7.67
N ASN A 46 -2.13 9.19 8.61
CA ASN A 46 -2.50 8.52 9.86
C ASN A 46 -3.48 9.34 10.70
N ILE A 47 -3.41 10.67 10.67
CA ILE A 47 -4.41 11.51 11.35
C ILE A 47 -5.82 11.20 10.83
N GLU A 48 -6.00 11.03 9.52
CA GLU A 48 -7.29 10.64 8.93
C GLU A 48 -7.76 9.26 9.43
N TRP A 49 -6.86 8.27 9.41
CA TRP A 49 -7.16 6.91 9.83
C TRP A 49 -7.37 6.74 11.34
N PHE A 50 -6.84 7.63 12.18
CA PHE A 50 -7.06 7.60 13.63
C PHE A 50 -8.34 8.30 14.06
N ASN A 51 -8.89 9.19 13.22
CA ASN A 51 -10.07 9.97 13.56
C ASN A 51 -11.40 9.26 13.20
N ARG A 52 -11.36 8.17 12.43
CA ARG A 52 -12.53 7.50 11.86
C ARG A 52 -12.40 5.99 11.95
N ALA A 53 -13.51 5.28 11.77
CA ALA A 53 -13.49 3.82 11.68
C ALA A 53 -12.63 3.38 10.48
N ILE A 54 -11.92 2.24 10.58
CA ILE A 54 -11.02 1.80 9.51
C ILE A 54 -11.77 1.59 8.18
N SER A 55 -12.98 1.04 8.22
CA SER A 55 -13.81 0.86 7.01
C SER A 55 -14.23 2.18 6.34
N GLU A 56 -14.13 3.30 7.06
CA GLU A 56 -14.39 4.65 6.56
C GLU A 56 -13.12 5.38 6.10
N GLY A 57 -11.92 4.89 6.44
CA GLY A 57 -10.65 5.60 6.21
C GLY A 57 -10.27 5.86 4.75
N LEU A 58 -10.98 5.22 3.80
CA LEU A 58 -10.80 5.42 2.36
C LEU A 58 -11.89 6.29 1.71
N THR A 59 -12.92 6.72 2.45
CA THR A 59 -13.97 7.61 1.91
C THR A 59 -13.74 9.06 2.35
N LEU A 60 -14.24 10.03 1.58
CA LEU A 60 -14.32 11.39 2.08
C LEU A 60 -15.52 11.53 3.01
N ASP A 61 -15.37 12.31 4.07
CA ASP A 61 -16.49 12.72 4.91
C ASP A 61 -17.22 13.89 4.24
N TYR A 62 -18.37 13.60 3.63
CA TYR A 62 -19.20 14.57 2.92
C TYR A 62 -19.95 15.52 3.87
N SER A 63 -19.90 15.32 5.18
CA SER A 63 -20.46 16.24 6.16
C SER A 63 -19.56 17.44 6.44
N LEU A 64 -18.28 17.36 6.08
CA LEU A 64 -17.32 18.44 6.27
C LEU A 64 -17.63 19.63 5.36
N THR A 65 -17.38 20.84 5.87
CA THR A 65 -17.58 22.09 5.11
C THR A 65 -16.41 23.05 5.32
N GLY A 66 -16.31 24.07 4.48
CA GLY A 66 -15.31 25.14 4.63
C GLY A 66 -13.87 24.64 4.61
N ALA A 67 -13.09 25.01 5.62
CA ALA A 67 -11.66 24.69 5.71
C ALA A 67 -11.40 23.19 5.90
N ASP A 68 -12.27 22.49 6.64
CA ASP A 68 -12.11 21.07 6.93
C ASP A 68 -12.28 20.22 5.66
N TRP A 69 -13.26 20.59 4.82
CA TRP A 69 -13.43 19.96 3.50
C TRP A 69 -12.21 20.16 2.61
N VAL A 70 -11.67 21.39 2.56
CA VAL A 70 -10.47 21.70 1.76
C VAL A 70 -9.26 20.91 2.27
N ALA A 71 -9.11 20.77 3.58
CA ALA A 71 -8.04 19.98 4.18
C ALA A 71 -8.18 18.49 3.84
N SER A 72 -9.36 17.90 4.04
CA SER A 72 -9.63 16.49 3.71
C SER A 72 -9.39 16.21 2.23
N TRP A 73 -9.89 17.07 1.33
CA TRP A 73 -9.66 16.97 -0.10
C TRP A 73 -8.17 17.06 -0.46
N SER A 74 -7.43 17.96 0.20
CA SER A 74 -5.99 18.12 -0.02
C SER A 74 -5.18 16.91 0.44
N VAL A 75 -5.54 16.32 1.59
CA VAL A 75 -4.92 15.07 2.07
C VAL A 75 -5.22 13.94 1.09
N LYS A 76 -6.46 13.80 0.64
CA LYS A 76 -6.87 12.81 -0.36
C LYS A 76 -6.07 12.96 -1.67
N LEU A 77 -5.97 14.18 -2.19
CA LEU A 77 -5.32 14.44 -3.46
C LEU A 77 -3.79 14.38 -3.40
N PHE A 78 -3.15 14.96 -2.38
CA PHE A 78 -1.69 15.11 -2.33
C PHE A 78 -0.99 14.10 -1.41
N VAL A 79 -1.68 13.48 -0.46
CA VAL A 79 -1.03 12.63 0.54
C VAL A 79 -1.39 11.17 0.34
N GLU A 80 -2.70 10.88 0.19
CA GLU A 80 -3.19 9.51 0.22
C GLU A 80 -2.48 8.64 -0.82
N GLY A 81 -1.95 7.52 -0.32
CA GLY A 81 -1.31 6.49 -1.11
C GLY A 81 0.06 6.84 -1.69
N LYS A 82 0.55 8.08 -1.58
CA LYS A 82 1.81 8.52 -2.22
C LYS A 82 3.01 8.35 -1.29
N PHE A 83 2.82 8.67 -0.01
CA PHE A 83 3.92 8.70 0.95
C PHE A 83 4.37 7.32 1.44
N TYR A 84 3.47 6.34 1.58
CA TYR A 84 3.88 4.96 1.87
C TYR A 84 4.67 4.36 0.70
N LYS A 85 4.28 4.67 -0.56
CA LYS A 85 5.01 4.24 -1.75
C LYS A 85 6.40 4.87 -1.80
N LEU A 86 6.51 6.16 -1.48
CA LEU A 86 7.80 6.85 -1.36
C LEU A 86 8.69 6.22 -0.27
N PHE A 87 8.11 5.95 0.91
CA PHE A 87 8.79 5.28 2.02
C PHE A 87 9.22 3.85 1.65
N SER A 88 8.44 3.16 0.81
CA SER A 88 8.78 1.84 0.27
C SER A 88 10.00 1.89 -0.65
N LEU A 89 10.06 2.86 -1.57
CA LEU A 89 11.25 3.08 -2.40
C LEU A 89 12.49 3.32 -1.53
N LEU A 90 12.36 4.14 -0.49
CA LEU A 90 13.41 4.43 0.48
C LEU A 90 13.86 3.20 1.28
N PHE A 91 12.93 2.30 1.61
CA PHE A 91 13.26 1.02 2.24
C PHE A 91 14.14 0.17 1.32
N GLY A 92 13.76 0.04 0.03
CA GLY A 92 14.58 -0.65 -0.98
C GLY A 92 15.97 -0.04 -1.18
N MET A 93 16.05 1.31 -1.19
CA MET A 93 17.33 2.02 -1.23
C MET A 93 18.18 1.72 0.03
N GLY A 94 17.55 1.76 1.21
CA GLY A 94 18.20 1.42 2.47
C GLY A 94 18.74 -0.01 2.49
N PHE A 95 17.95 -0.97 2.01
CA PHE A 95 18.39 -2.36 1.82
C PHE A 95 19.63 -2.44 0.93
N ALA A 96 19.62 -1.79 -0.24
CA ALA A 96 20.74 -1.81 -1.17
C ALA A 96 22.03 -1.24 -0.56
N VAL A 97 21.93 -0.11 0.16
CA VAL A 97 23.08 0.49 0.86
C VAL A 97 23.65 -0.48 1.89
N MET A 98 22.79 -1.13 2.70
CA MET A 98 23.25 -2.09 3.70
C MET A 98 23.88 -3.33 3.07
N LEU A 99 23.30 -3.86 1.99
CA LEU A 99 23.83 -5.03 1.28
C LEU A 99 25.20 -4.74 0.66
N LEU A 100 25.35 -3.60 -0.01
CA LEU A 100 26.62 -3.22 -0.65
C LEU A 100 27.72 -3.05 0.40
N ARG A 101 27.44 -2.39 1.52
CA ARG A 101 28.40 -2.24 2.63
C ARG A 101 28.78 -3.57 3.28
N ALA A 102 27.82 -4.46 3.47
CA ALA A 102 28.10 -5.80 4.00
C ALA A 102 29.00 -6.60 3.04
N LYS A 103 28.81 -6.42 1.72
CA LYS A 103 29.69 -7.01 0.70
C LYS A 103 31.10 -6.42 0.75
N ASP A 104 31.23 -5.10 0.86
CA ASP A 104 32.52 -4.39 0.91
C ASP A 104 33.32 -4.73 2.16
N THR A 105 32.64 -5.10 3.25
CA THR A 105 33.24 -5.50 4.54
C THR A 105 33.26 -7.02 4.76
N GLU A 106 32.91 -7.81 3.73
CA GLU A 106 32.86 -9.28 3.76
C GLU A 106 32.02 -9.89 4.91
N ARG A 107 30.98 -9.18 5.37
CA ARG A 107 30.11 -9.63 6.46
C ARG A 107 28.90 -10.44 5.98
N PRO A 108 28.47 -11.48 6.72
CA PRO A 108 27.28 -12.25 6.36
C PRO A 108 26.00 -11.42 6.51
N PHE A 109 25.42 -11.00 5.38
CA PHE A 109 24.25 -10.12 5.36
C PHE A 109 22.92 -10.83 5.65
N GLY A 110 22.72 -12.04 5.11
CA GLY A 110 21.42 -12.73 5.12
C GLY A 110 20.85 -12.98 6.51
N ALA A 111 21.60 -13.68 7.37
CA ALA A 111 21.15 -14.00 8.72
C ALA A 111 20.93 -12.76 9.58
N TRP A 112 21.70 -11.68 9.35
CA TRP A 112 21.50 -10.41 10.02
C TRP A 112 20.19 -9.73 9.57
N PHE A 113 19.95 -9.68 8.26
CA PHE A 113 18.74 -9.06 7.72
C PHE A 113 17.47 -9.84 8.08
N ILE A 114 17.52 -11.18 8.06
CA ILE A 114 16.39 -12.03 8.49
C ILE A 114 16.02 -11.75 9.94
N ARG A 115 17.00 -11.67 10.85
CA ARG A 115 16.72 -11.30 12.25
C ARG A 115 16.05 -9.94 12.35
N ARG A 116 16.53 -8.94 11.60
CA ARG A 116 15.93 -7.61 11.58
C ARG A 116 14.47 -7.64 11.08
N MET A 117 14.18 -8.40 10.04
CA MET A 117 12.80 -8.58 9.55
C MET A 117 11.94 -9.37 10.53
N GLY A 118 12.50 -10.37 11.22
CA GLY A 118 11.81 -11.10 12.27
C GLY A 118 11.41 -10.19 13.45
N PHE A 119 12.31 -9.31 13.89
CA PHE A 119 11.97 -8.29 14.89
C PHE A 119 10.93 -7.30 14.38
N LEU A 120 11.03 -6.86 13.12
CA LEU A 120 10.06 -5.93 12.53
C LEU A 120 8.66 -6.56 12.45
N TYR A 121 8.58 -7.83 12.06
CA TYR A 121 7.34 -8.60 11.99
C TYR A 121 6.74 -8.83 13.39
N LEU A 122 7.55 -9.26 14.36
CA LEU A 122 7.07 -9.45 15.74
C LEU A 122 6.58 -8.11 16.34
N PHE A 123 7.30 -7.03 16.08
CA PHE A 123 6.88 -5.69 16.49
C PHE A 123 5.58 -5.27 15.80
N GLY A 124 5.41 -5.58 14.51
CA GLY A 124 4.15 -5.37 13.77
C GLY A 124 2.97 -6.15 14.35
N ILE A 125 3.17 -7.40 14.78
CA ILE A 125 2.13 -8.17 15.48
C ILE A 125 1.75 -7.50 16.81
N CYS A 126 2.73 -7.12 17.63
CA CYS A 126 2.46 -6.40 18.87
C CYS A 126 1.74 -5.07 18.60
N HIS A 127 2.15 -4.35 17.56
CA HIS A 127 1.51 -3.11 17.15
C HIS A 127 0.05 -3.32 16.74
N LEU A 128 -0.25 -4.33 15.90
CA LEU A 128 -1.62 -4.68 15.50
C LEU A 128 -2.52 -4.96 16.70
N ILE A 129 -2.04 -5.74 17.67
CA ILE A 129 -2.84 -6.19 18.81
C ILE A 129 -3.00 -5.06 19.84
N PHE A 130 -1.92 -4.37 20.18
CA PHE A 130 -1.89 -3.46 21.33
C PHE A 130 -2.11 -2.00 20.96
N LEU A 131 -1.79 -1.58 19.73
CA LEU A 131 -1.80 -0.16 19.36
C LEU A 131 -2.88 0.17 18.33
N TRP A 132 -2.76 -0.38 17.12
CA TRP A 132 -3.63 0.01 16.01
C TRP A 132 -3.65 -1.03 14.88
N GLU A 133 -4.81 -1.23 14.28
CA GLU A 133 -5.07 -2.28 13.30
C GLU A 133 -4.53 -1.99 11.88
N GLY A 134 -4.23 -0.74 11.51
CA GLY A 134 -3.69 -0.39 10.19
C GLY A 134 -2.18 -0.52 10.04
N ASP A 135 -1.57 -1.59 10.54
CA ASP A 135 -0.12 -1.76 10.52
C ASP A 135 0.47 -2.02 9.12
N ILE A 136 1.59 -1.36 8.82
CA ILE A 136 2.40 -1.61 7.62
C ILE A 136 3.64 -2.48 7.92
N LEU A 137 4.07 -2.59 9.18
CA LEU A 137 5.33 -3.22 9.57
C LEU A 137 5.39 -4.69 9.14
N ASN A 138 4.30 -5.43 9.32
CA ASN A 138 4.20 -6.83 8.88
C ASN A 138 4.42 -6.98 7.37
N SER A 139 3.73 -6.18 6.55
CA SER A 139 3.89 -6.22 5.09
C SER A 139 5.29 -5.78 4.64
N TYR A 140 5.91 -4.82 5.33
CA TYR A 140 7.30 -4.41 5.06
C TYR A 140 8.30 -5.51 5.40
N ALA A 141 8.12 -6.20 6.53
CA ALA A 141 8.97 -7.31 6.92
C ALA A 141 8.92 -8.44 5.87
N ILE A 142 7.70 -8.78 5.43
CA ILE A 142 7.47 -9.77 4.38
C ILE A 142 8.08 -9.32 3.05
N GLY A 143 7.82 -8.09 2.60
CA GLY A 143 8.39 -7.55 1.37
C GLY A 143 9.92 -7.51 1.40
N GLY A 144 10.51 -7.22 2.56
CA GLY A 144 11.95 -7.24 2.78
C GLY A 144 12.53 -8.65 2.69
N LEU A 145 11.84 -9.66 3.24
CA LEU A 145 12.21 -11.07 3.09
C LEU A 145 12.11 -11.52 1.64
N PHE A 146 11.08 -11.11 0.89
CA PHE A 146 11.00 -11.36 -0.55
C PHE A 146 12.14 -10.70 -1.32
N LEU A 147 12.51 -9.47 -0.97
CA LEU A 147 13.68 -8.81 -1.57
C LEU A 147 14.98 -9.59 -1.30
N LEU A 148 15.16 -10.08 -0.07
CA LEU A 148 16.31 -10.92 0.27
C LEU A 148 16.27 -12.27 -0.49
N ALA A 149 15.11 -12.92 -0.55
CA ALA A 149 14.92 -14.16 -1.29
C ALA A 149 15.25 -13.96 -2.78
N TRP A 150 14.81 -12.85 -3.36
CA TRP A 150 15.12 -12.48 -4.74
C TRP A 150 16.63 -12.35 -4.99
N ILE A 151 17.37 -11.74 -4.06
CA ILE A 151 18.84 -11.65 -4.11
C ILE A 151 19.50 -13.03 -4.10
N TYR A 152 18.97 -13.99 -3.34
CA TYR A 152 19.53 -15.34 -3.30
C TYR A 152 19.13 -16.19 -4.51
N ILE A 153 17.87 -16.12 -4.93
CA ILE A 153 17.35 -16.85 -6.08
C ILE A 153 18.11 -16.44 -7.35
N THR A 154 18.36 -15.15 -7.54
CA THR A 154 19.09 -14.64 -8.72
C THR A 154 20.58 -15.03 -8.76
N ARG A 155 21.14 -15.60 -7.68
CA ARG A 155 22.48 -16.21 -7.67
C ARG A 155 22.50 -17.62 -8.24
N LEU A 156 21.35 -18.29 -8.31
CA LEU A 156 21.23 -19.61 -8.93
C LEU A 156 21.54 -19.50 -10.43
N LYS A 157 22.29 -20.48 -10.98
CA LYS A 157 22.73 -20.46 -12.39
C LYS A 157 21.59 -20.19 -13.37
N LEU A 158 20.40 -20.77 -13.11
CA LEU A 158 19.22 -20.65 -13.94
C LEU A 158 18.60 -19.23 -13.94
N MET A 159 18.77 -18.48 -12.84
CA MET A 159 18.13 -17.18 -12.63
C MET A 159 19.10 -16.01 -12.80
N ARG A 160 20.32 -16.28 -13.30
CA ARG A 160 21.38 -15.27 -13.45
C ARG A 160 21.02 -14.15 -14.43
N PHE A 161 20.12 -14.41 -15.40
CA PHE A 161 19.55 -13.38 -16.27
C PHE A 161 18.83 -12.27 -15.48
N PHE A 162 18.28 -12.59 -14.30
CA PHE A 162 17.57 -11.66 -13.43
C PHE A 162 18.46 -11.01 -12.34
N SER A 163 19.78 -11.22 -12.37
CA SER A 163 20.69 -10.75 -11.31
C SER A 163 21.19 -9.30 -11.47
N GLY A 164 21.06 -8.71 -12.66
CA GLY A 164 21.51 -7.34 -12.92
C GLY A 164 20.60 -6.28 -12.29
N TYR A 165 21.14 -5.11 -11.94
CA TYR A 165 20.32 -4.00 -11.40
C TYR A 165 19.19 -3.57 -12.35
N THR A 166 19.39 -3.70 -13.67
CA THR A 166 18.34 -3.46 -14.68
C THR A 166 17.21 -4.48 -14.61
N ALA A 167 17.48 -5.73 -14.22
CA ALA A 167 16.46 -6.74 -14.01
C ALA A 167 15.61 -6.44 -12.79
N PHE A 168 16.20 -5.89 -11.72
CA PHE A 168 15.44 -5.43 -10.54
C PHE A 168 14.46 -4.33 -10.92
N LEU A 169 14.90 -3.33 -11.70
CA LEU A 169 14.01 -2.29 -12.21
C LEU A 169 12.88 -2.89 -13.07
N ARG A 170 13.22 -3.75 -14.04
CA ARG A 170 12.25 -4.36 -14.94
C ARG A 170 11.21 -5.17 -14.16
N MET A 171 11.63 -6.01 -13.23
CA MET A 171 10.69 -6.83 -12.43
C MET A 171 9.86 -5.97 -11.47
N GLY A 172 10.46 -4.96 -10.85
CA GLY A 172 9.73 -3.99 -10.03
C GLY A 172 8.63 -3.29 -10.81
N ILE A 173 8.93 -2.81 -12.02
CA ILE A 173 7.93 -2.20 -12.93
C ILE A 173 6.88 -3.23 -13.35
N VAL A 174 7.29 -4.40 -13.84
CA VAL A 174 6.35 -5.44 -14.33
C VAL A 174 5.35 -5.83 -13.24
N ILE A 175 5.82 -6.11 -12.02
CA ILE A 175 4.94 -6.53 -10.92
C ILE A 175 4.05 -5.35 -10.47
N THR A 176 4.58 -4.12 -10.36
CA THR A 176 3.80 -2.93 -9.99
C THR A 176 2.65 -2.68 -10.97
N PHE A 177 2.90 -2.86 -12.27
CA PHE A 177 1.93 -2.62 -13.33
C PHE A 177 1.15 -3.87 -13.76
N LEU A 178 1.42 -5.05 -13.17
CA LEU A 178 0.71 -6.29 -13.51
C LEU A 178 -0.81 -6.18 -13.29
N PRO A 179 -1.31 -5.65 -12.15
CA PRO A 179 -2.74 -5.42 -11.98
C PRO A 179 -3.33 -4.48 -13.04
N ILE A 180 -2.51 -3.54 -13.55
CA ILE A 180 -2.93 -2.61 -14.59
C ILE A 180 -3.14 -3.33 -15.92
N PHE A 181 -2.24 -4.24 -16.29
CA PHE A 181 -2.39 -5.06 -17.49
C PHE A 181 -3.58 -6.02 -17.40
N ILE A 182 -3.83 -6.61 -16.23
CA ILE A 182 -5.01 -7.44 -16.00
C ILE A 182 -6.29 -6.60 -16.17
N GLY A 183 -6.32 -5.41 -15.56
CA GLY A 183 -7.44 -4.48 -15.69
C GLY A 183 -7.72 -4.06 -17.13
N ILE A 184 -6.68 -3.80 -17.93
CA ILE A 184 -6.83 -3.52 -19.38
C ILE A 184 -7.43 -4.73 -20.10
N GLY A 185 -6.95 -5.95 -19.82
CA GLY A 185 -7.50 -7.17 -20.41
C GLY A 185 -8.98 -7.37 -20.09
N LEU A 186 -9.35 -7.20 -18.81
CA LEU A 186 -10.75 -7.26 -18.38
C LEU A 186 -11.60 -6.16 -19.03
N SER A 187 -11.06 -4.95 -19.18
CA SER A 187 -11.76 -3.83 -19.83
C SER A 187 -11.99 -4.09 -21.32
N LEU A 188 -10.99 -4.63 -22.02
CA LEU A 188 -11.12 -5.03 -23.42
C LEU A 188 -12.16 -6.15 -23.57
N TYR A 189 -12.11 -7.16 -22.70
CA TYR A 189 -13.12 -8.22 -22.68
C TYR A 189 -14.52 -7.66 -22.47
N PHE A 190 -14.71 -6.82 -21.44
CA PHE A 190 -15.97 -6.18 -21.12
C PHE A 190 -16.53 -5.40 -22.32
N GLY A 191 -15.72 -4.53 -22.93
CA GLY A 191 -16.14 -3.71 -24.07
C GLY A 191 -16.43 -4.49 -25.36
N ASN A 192 -15.95 -5.74 -25.48
CA ASN A 192 -16.27 -6.60 -26.62
C ASN A 192 -17.52 -7.46 -26.38
N VAL A 193 -17.87 -7.75 -25.13
CA VAL A 193 -18.93 -8.71 -24.77
C VAL A 193 -20.23 -8.01 -24.34
N ARG A 194 -20.17 -6.78 -23.82
CA ARG A 194 -21.33 -6.05 -23.32
C ARG A 194 -21.72 -4.91 -24.26
N SER A 195 -22.96 -4.91 -24.75
CA SER A 195 -23.52 -3.80 -25.53
C SER A 195 -23.96 -2.64 -24.63
N MET A 196 -24.17 -1.46 -25.23
CA MET A 196 -24.66 -0.29 -24.49
C MET A 196 -26.03 -0.56 -23.84
N ASP A 197 -26.91 -1.29 -24.52
CA ASP A 197 -28.24 -1.63 -24.02
C ASP A 197 -28.16 -2.45 -22.73
N VAL A 198 -27.28 -3.47 -22.70
CA VAL A 198 -27.05 -4.31 -21.50
C VAL A 198 -26.49 -3.48 -20.34
N ILE A 199 -25.56 -2.56 -20.62
CA ILE A 199 -24.98 -1.70 -19.58
C ILE A 199 -26.05 -0.75 -19.01
N THR A 200 -26.92 -0.23 -19.86
CA THR A 200 -28.00 0.68 -19.46
C THR A 200 -29.03 -0.03 -18.59
N ASP A 201 -29.42 -1.25 -18.99
CA ASP A 201 -30.35 -2.09 -18.22
C ASP A 201 -29.79 -2.44 -16.84
N ILE A 202 -28.52 -2.86 -16.75
CA ILE A 202 -27.85 -3.11 -15.45
C ILE A 202 -27.85 -1.84 -14.58
N TYR A 203 -27.58 -0.68 -15.16
CA TYR A 203 -27.59 0.58 -14.43
C TYR A 203 -28.99 0.92 -13.89
N GLU A 204 -30.04 0.79 -14.70
CA GLU A 204 -31.43 1.03 -14.28
C GLU A 204 -31.84 0.07 -13.17
N GLN A 205 -31.53 -1.21 -13.31
CA GLN A 205 -31.75 -2.23 -12.27
C GLN A 205 -31.04 -1.87 -10.97
N ASN A 206 -29.78 -1.44 -11.01
CA ASN A 206 -29.02 -1.06 -9.82
C ASN A 206 -29.60 0.20 -9.15
N VAL A 207 -30.11 1.16 -9.92
CA VAL A 207 -30.81 2.34 -9.39
C VAL A 207 -32.08 1.90 -8.65
N GLU A 208 -32.89 1.05 -9.27
CA GLU A 208 -34.14 0.57 -8.68
C GLU A 208 -33.90 -0.31 -7.44
N ALA A 209 -32.98 -1.26 -7.52
CA ALA A 209 -32.61 -2.13 -6.41
C ALA A 209 -32.07 -1.33 -5.21
N ARG A 210 -31.27 -0.28 -5.43
CA ARG A 210 -30.81 0.59 -4.34
C ARG A 210 -31.93 1.43 -3.73
N ALA A 211 -32.86 1.93 -4.55
CA ALA A 211 -34.05 2.62 -4.04
C ALA A 211 -34.93 1.67 -3.20
N ARG A 212 -35.04 0.41 -3.63
CA ARG A 212 -35.73 -0.64 -2.89
C ARG A 212 -35.02 -1.00 -1.57
N ALA A 213 -33.69 -1.09 -1.58
CA ALA A 213 -32.90 -1.31 -0.37
C ALA A 213 -33.09 -0.18 0.67
N GLU A 214 -33.25 1.07 0.24
CA GLU A 214 -33.56 2.19 1.13
C GLU A 214 -34.95 2.04 1.78
N ILE A 215 -35.93 1.47 1.06
CA ILE A 215 -37.25 1.15 1.61
C ILE A 215 -37.12 0.05 2.66
N ILE A 216 -36.43 -1.05 2.34
CA ILE A 216 -36.15 -2.16 3.26
C ILE A 216 -35.51 -1.63 4.55
N THR A 217 -34.54 -0.72 4.42
CA THR A 217 -33.84 -0.12 5.57
C THR A 217 -34.77 0.63 6.52
N LYS A 218 -35.85 1.24 6.01
CA LYS A 218 -36.80 2.03 6.80
C LYS A 218 -37.96 1.20 7.36
N ASP A 219 -38.19 0.00 6.81
CA ASP A 219 -39.30 -0.87 7.16
C ASP A 219 -38.83 -2.04 8.03
N THR A 220 -39.23 -2.02 9.31
CA THR A 220 -38.82 -3.04 10.29
C THR A 220 -39.29 -4.44 9.91
N GLU A 221 -40.48 -4.58 9.30
CA GLU A 221 -41.02 -5.89 8.92
C GLU A 221 -40.19 -6.53 7.80
N LEU A 222 -39.68 -5.72 6.87
CA LEU A 222 -38.79 -6.17 5.80
C LEU A 222 -37.35 -6.36 6.27
N SER A 223 -36.83 -5.49 7.15
CA SER A 223 -35.44 -5.54 7.58
C SER A 223 -35.13 -6.68 8.56
N GLU A 224 -36.06 -7.04 9.45
CA GLU A 224 -35.79 -8.00 10.53
C GLU A 224 -35.38 -9.39 10.04
N PRO A 225 -36.06 -10.00 9.05
CA PRO A 225 -35.63 -11.28 8.49
C PRO A 225 -34.24 -11.22 7.86
N LEU A 226 -33.95 -10.14 7.12
CA LEU A 226 -32.67 -9.93 6.45
C LEU A 226 -31.52 -9.67 7.43
N ILE A 227 -31.79 -8.98 8.54
CA ILE A 227 -30.82 -8.82 9.63
C ILE A 227 -30.45 -10.19 10.20
N LYS A 228 -31.43 -11.05 10.51
CA LYS A 228 -31.15 -12.41 11.03
C LYS A 228 -30.33 -13.22 10.04
N PHE A 229 -30.67 -13.14 8.76
CA PHE A 229 -29.92 -13.78 7.68
C PHE A 229 -28.48 -13.27 7.59
N ALA A 230 -28.28 -11.94 7.60
CA ALA A 230 -26.96 -11.31 7.58
C ALA A 230 -26.09 -11.75 8.77
N GLU A 231 -26.68 -11.89 9.96
CA GLU A 231 -25.98 -12.36 11.16
C GLU A 231 -25.59 -13.84 11.09
N ALA A 232 -26.44 -14.68 10.48
CA ALA A 232 -26.14 -16.08 10.23
C ALA A 232 -25.03 -16.26 9.17
N LEU A 233 -25.00 -15.39 8.16
CA LEU A 233 -23.89 -15.33 7.19
C LEU A 233 -22.57 -14.95 7.89
N GLU A 234 -22.57 -13.91 8.73
CA GLU A 234 -21.37 -13.45 9.44
C GLU A 234 -20.83 -14.50 10.42
N SER A 235 -21.70 -15.27 11.07
CA SER A 235 -21.29 -16.34 11.99
C SER A 235 -20.85 -17.63 11.28
N GLY A 236 -21.10 -17.75 9.97
CA GLY A 236 -20.89 -18.96 9.19
C GLY A 236 -21.90 -20.07 9.48
N GLU A 237 -23.06 -19.72 10.06
CA GLU A 237 -24.19 -20.64 10.23
C GLU A 237 -24.95 -20.86 8.92
N GLU A 238 -24.98 -19.85 8.06
CA GLU A 238 -25.49 -19.94 6.70
C GLU A 238 -24.41 -19.57 5.68
N GLU A 239 -24.53 -20.15 4.49
CA GLU A 239 -23.70 -19.81 3.33
C GLU A 239 -24.56 -19.08 2.30
N GLU A 240 -23.95 -18.11 1.63
CA GLU A 240 -24.56 -17.39 0.53
C GLU A 240 -24.92 -18.37 -0.59
N LYS A 241 -26.17 -18.34 -1.04
CA LYS A 241 -26.63 -19.22 -2.11
C LYS A 241 -26.09 -18.69 -3.44
N ASP A 242 -25.48 -19.58 -4.22
CA ASP A 242 -25.11 -19.31 -5.61
C ASP A 242 -26.40 -19.29 -6.46
N ILE A 243 -26.95 -18.09 -6.67
CA ILE A 243 -28.17 -17.88 -7.46
C ILE A 243 -27.75 -17.48 -8.88
N ASP A 244 -28.29 -18.19 -9.87
CA ASP A 244 -28.14 -17.82 -11.27
C ASP A 244 -29.01 -16.58 -11.58
N GLU A 245 -28.40 -15.39 -11.48
CA GLU A 245 -29.06 -14.10 -11.74
C GLU A 245 -29.73 -14.04 -13.12
N ASP A 246 -29.14 -14.71 -14.13
CA ASP A 246 -29.67 -14.71 -15.50
C ASP A 246 -30.97 -15.54 -15.62
N SER A 247 -31.29 -16.34 -14.60
CA SER A 247 -32.51 -17.16 -14.55
C SER A 247 -33.70 -16.49 -13.87
N LEU A 248 -33.48 -15.36 -13.18
CA LEU A 248 -34.52 -14.65 -12.44
C LEU A 248 -35.36 -13.76 -13.37
N GLU A 249 -36.65 -13.62 -13.04
CA GLU A 249 -37.47 -12.56 -13.64
C GLU A 249 -36.96 -11.19 -13.18
N GLN A 250 -37.14 -10.15 -13.99
CA GLN A 250 -36.57 -8.82 -13.74
C GLN A 250 -36.96 -8.27 -12.35
N GLN A 251 -38.20 -8.47 -11.92
CA GLN A 251 -38.68 -8.01 -10.62
C GLN A 251 -38.02 -8.78 -9.46
N ASP A 252 -37.88 -10.10 -9.59
CA ASP A 252 -37.22 -10.94 -8.59
C ASP A 252 -35.72 -10.62 -8.49
N LEU A 253 -35.08 -10.32 -9.62
CA LEU A 253 -33.68 -9.89 -9.66
C LEU A 253 -33.47 -8.56 -8.94
N ILE A 254 -34.38 -7.59 -9.13
CA ILE A 254 -34.32 -6.29 -8.45
C ILE A 254 -34.49 -6.46 -6.94
N GLU A 255 -35.45 -7.29 -6.50
CA GLU A 255 -35.66 -7.56 -5.08
C GLU A 255 -34.45 -8.27 -4.47
N TYR A 256 -33.91 -9.28 -5.15
CA TYR A 256 -32.69 -9.98 -4.73
C TYR A 256 -31.51 -9.02 -4.57
N LYS A 257 -31.24 -8.16 -5.57
CA LYS A 257 -30.18 -7.14 -5.48
C LYS A 257 -30.44 -6.14 -4.35
N ALA A 258 -31.69 -5.77 -4.10
CA ALA A 258 -32.05 -4.87 -3.02
C ALA A 258 -31.75 -5.48 -1.64
N GLU A 259 -32.07 -6.77 -1.45
CA GLU A 259 -31.71 -7.53 -0.25
C GLU A 259 -30.19 -7.58 -0.07
N GLN A 260 -29.42 -7.86 -1.13
CA GLN A 260 -27.96 -7.88 -1.08
C GLN A 260 -27.37 -6.52 -0.70
N TYR A 261 -27.83 -5.44 -1.32
CA TYR A 261 -27.40 -4.09 -0.97
C TYR A 261 -27.73 -3.72 0.48
N PHE A 262 -28.90 -4.15 0.98
CA PHE A 262 -29.25 -3.98 2.38
C PHE A 262 -28.31 -4.76 3.31
N ILE A 263 -28.05 -6.03 3.02
CA ILE A 263 -27.17 -6.91 3.81
C ILE A 263 -25.74 -6.34 3.87
N GLU A 264 -25.18 -5.97 2.71
CA GLU A 264 -23.83 -5.40 2.63
C GLU A 264 -23.73 -4.10 3.47
N GLN A 265 -24.71 -3.21 3.33
CA GLN A 265 -24.75 -1.95 4.07
C GLN A 265 -24.94 -2.18 5.57
N TYR A 266 -25.83 -3.10 5.97
CA TYR A 266 -26.05 -3.47 7.37
C TYR A 266 -24.79 -4.04 8.02
N LEU A 267 -24.12 -4.99 7.38
CA LEU A 267 -22.87 -5.58 7.90
C LEU A 267 -21.77 -4.54 8.05
N LYS A 268 -21.64 -3.63 7.07
CA LYS A 268 -20.68 -2.52 7.13
C LYS A 268 -20.99 -1.57 8.28
N ASP A 269 -22.23 -1.16 8.44
CA ASP A 269 -22.64 -0.24 9.51
C ASP A 269 -22.52 -0.89 10.90
N LYS A 270 -22.83 -2.19 10.99
CA LYS A 270 -22.60 -3.00 12.20
C LYS A 270 -21.12 -3.10 12.55
N ASP A 271 -20.23 -3.32 11.58
CA ASP A 271 -18.78 -3.36 11.80
C ASP A 271 -18.26 -1.99 12.31
N ILE A 272 -18.70 -0.89 11.71
CA ILE A 272 -18.39 0.48 12.16
C ILE A 272 -18.90 0.72 13.58
N ALA A 273 -20.14 0.31 13.88
CA ALA A 273 -20.72 0.46 15.21
C ALA A 273 -19.96 -0.37 16.26
N ASN A 274 -19.57 -1.61 15.92
CA ASN A 274 -18.77 -2.47 16.77
C ASN A 274 -17.38 -1.89 17.04
N GLU A 275 -16.72 -1.33 16.02
CA GLU A 275 -15.43 -0.65 16.15
C GLU A 275 -15.54 0.57 17.07
N ARG A 276 -16.51 1.44 16.82
CA ARG A 276 -16.78 2.63 17.66
C ARG A 276 -17.09 2.23 19.09
N ALA A 277 -17.92 1.20 19.31
CA ALA A 277 -18.25 0.69 20.63
C ALA A 277 -17.03 0.09 21.35
N ALA A 278 -16.10 -0.54 20.62
CA ALA A 278 -14.88 -1.11 21.20
C ALA A 278 -13.86 -0.02 21.62
N PHE A 279 -13.76 1.08 20.85
CA PHE A 279 -12.78 2.15 21.09
C PHE A 279 -13.29 3.31 21.95
N THR A 280 -14.58 3.41 22.22
CA THR A 280 -15.17 4.43 23.12
C THR A 280 -15.35 3.95 24.57
N GLN A 281 -15.05 2.68 24.86
CA GLN A 281 -15.09 2.14 26.22
C GLN A 281 -13.84 2.51 27.03
N ASP A 282 -14.00 2.69 28.34
CA ASP A 282 -12.89 3.02 29.26
C ASP A 282 -11.83 1.92 29.37
N SER A 283 -12.15 0.68 28.96
CA SER A 283 -11.26 -0.47 29.09
C SER A 283 -10.40 -0.68 27.85
N TYR A 284 -9.10 -0.44 27.98
CA TYR A 284 -8.08 -0.75 26.98
C TYR A 284 -8.13 -2.22 26.49
N TRP A 285 -8.53 -3.16 27.35
CA TRP A 285 -8.57 -4.58 27.01
C TRP A 285 -9.74 -4.94 26.09
N VAL A 286 -10.82 -4.16 26.07
CA VAL A 286 -11.92 -4.33 25.12
C VAL A 286 -11.45 -3.98 23.71
N ALA A 287 -10.81 -2.82 23.55
CA ALA A 287 -10.15 -2.41 22.31
C ALA A 287 -9.09 -3.43 21.86
N THR A 288 -8.28 -3.94 22.79
CA THR A 288 -7.26 -4.97 22.50
C THR A 288 -7.90 -6.27 21.99
N LYS A 289 -9.01 -6.72 22.59
CA LYS A 289 -9.72 -7.94 22.14
C LYS A 289 -10.30 -7.76 20.73
N PHE A 290 -10.84 -6.58 20.43
CA PHE A 290 -11.32 -6.22 19.09
C PHE A 290 -10.16 -6.29 18.07
N ARG A 291 -9.06 -5.60 18.35
CA ARG A 291 -7.85 -5.61 17.51
C ARG A 291 -7.25 -7.00 17.35
N PHE A 292 -7.25 -7.83 18.38
CA PHE A 292 -6.76 -9.20 18.28
C PHE A 292 -7.55 -10.02 17.27
N LYS A 293 -8.89 -9.91 17.27
CA LYS A 293 -9.74 -10.55 16.25
C LYS A 293 -9.41 -10.04 14.86
N ARG A 294 -9.33 -8.72 14.68
CA ARG A 294 -8.99 -8.07 13.40
C ARG A 294 -7.61 -8.46 12.89
N ALA A 295 -6.63 -8.58 13.79
CA ALA A 295 -5.27 -8.98 13.46
C ALA A 295 -5.19 -10.38 12.82
N LEU A 296 -6.05 -11.33 13.24
CA LEU A 296 -6.11 -12.67 12.64
C LEU A 296 -6.52 -12.62 11.16
N PHE A 297 -7.44 -11.72 10.79
CA PHE A 297 -7.85 -11.50 9.40
C PHE A 297 -6.82 -10.70 8.59
N GLN A 298 -6.08 -9.79 9.24
CA GLN A 298 -5.06 -8.94 8.59
C GLN A 298 -3.76 -9.69 8.22
N MET A 299 -3.42 -10.76 8.92
CA MET A 299 -2.13 -11.47 8.70
C MET A 299 -2.00 -12.07 7.28
N PRO A 300 -2.99 -12.80 6.73
CA PRO A 300 -2.91 -13.28 5.35
C PRO A 300 -2.84 -12.14 4.32
N ILE A 301 -3.58 -11.05 4.56
CA ILE A 301 -3.57 -9.86 3.70
C ILE A 301 -2.17 -9.24 3.66
N SER A 302 -1.48 -9.20 4.79
CA SER A 302 -0.11 -8.68 4.90
C SER A 302 0.89 -9.42 3.99
N LEU A 303 0.68 -10.72 3.73
CA LEU A 303 1.51 -11.50 2.81
C LEU A 303 1.33 -11.04 1.37
N ILE A 304 0.08 -10.92 0.93
CA ILE A 304 -0.29 -10.50 -0.42
C ILE A 304 0.21 -9.07 -0.65
N THR A 305 -0.05 -8.16 0.29
CA THR A 305 0.40 -6.77 0.21
C THR A 305 1.93 -6.67 0.23
N GLY A 306 2.60 -7.45 1.08
CA GLY A 306 4.06 -7.54 1.12
C GLY A 306 4.67 -7.93 -0.23
N LEU A 307 4.07 -8.90 -0.91
CA LEU A 307 4.54 -9.43 -2.20
C LEU A 307 4.15 -8.55 -3.41
N LEU A 308 2.91 -8.10 -3.49
CA LEU A 308 2.36 -7.44 -4.69
C LEU A 308 2.49 -5.91 -4.65
N VAL A 309 2.61 -5.30 -3.46
CA VAL A 309 2.67 -3.85 -3.31
C VAL A 309 4.07 -3.39 -2.87
N PHE A 310 4.59 -3.95 -1.78
CA PHE A 310 5.84 -3.45 -1.18
C PHE A 310 7.09 -3.98 -1.87
N PHE A 311 7.20 -5.29 -2.06
CA PHE A 311 8.31 -5.94 -2.73
C PHE A 311 8.70 -5.30 -4.08
N PRO A 312 7.77 -5.01 -5.03
CA PRO A 312 8.16 -4.39 -6.30
C PRO A 312 8.68 -2.96 -6.15
N LEU A 313 8.15 -2.18 -5.21
CA LEU A 313 8.70 -0.86 -4.88
C LEU A 313 10.09 -0.99 -4.25
N PHE A 314 10.33 -2.02 -3.45
CA PHE A 314 11.66 -2.26 -2.87
C PHE A 314 12.68 -2.64 -3.96
N LEU A 315 12.28 -3.38 -5.00
CA LEU A 315 13.12 -3.67 -6.18
C LEU A 315 13.51 -2.37 -6.94
N ILE A 316 12.56 -1.47 -7.14
CA ILE A 316 12.82 -0.16 -7.78
C ILE A 316 13.75 0.69 -6.89
N GLY A 317 13.49 0.71 -5.58
CA GLY A 317 14.37 1.35 -4.60
C GLY A 317 15.79 0.79 -4.61
N TYR A 318 15.93 -0.53 -4.71
CA TYR A 318 17.23 -1.18 -4.84
C TYR A 318 17.97 -0.71 -6.09
N TRP A 319 17.26 -0.63 -7.23
CA TRP A 319 17.84 -0.15 -8.49
C TRP A 319 18.39 1.27 -8.38
N PHE A 320 17.71 2.20 -7.72
CA PHE A 320 18.18 3.59 -7.57
C PHE A 320 19.59 3.69 -6.96
N VAL A 321 19.90 2.80 -6.00
CA VAL A 321 21.21 2.75 -5.35
C VAL A 321 22.19 1.92 -6.16
N ALA A 322 21.80 0.72 -6.59
CA ALA A 322 22.70 -0.22 -7.27
C ALA A 322 23.16 0.29 -8.65
N SER A 323 22.35 1.11 -9.32
CA SER A 323 22.71 1.75 -10.60
C SER A 323 23.57 3.01 -10.44
N GLY A 324 23.72 3.54 -9.23
CA GLY A 324 24.38 4.82 -8.98
C GLY A 324 23.52 6.05 -9.25
N VAL A 325 22.28 5.90 -9.76
CA VAL A 325 21.38 7.02 -10.12
C VAL A 325 21.17 7.99 -8.95
N ILE A 326 20.96 7.49 -7.74
CA ILE A 326 20.75 8.33 -6.56
C ILE A 326 22.06 8.83 -5.92
N ARG A 327 23.20 8.20 -6.25
CA ARG A 327 24.53 8.61 -5.76
C ARG A 327 25.08 9.77 -6.59
N GLU A 328 24.82 9.77 -7.90
CA GLU A 328 25.29 10.78 -8.83
C GLU A 328 24.13 11.46 -9.57
N PRO A 329 23.20 12.12 -8.84
CA PRO A 329 21.96 12.65 -9.43
C PRO A 329 22.21 13.71 -10.51
N ARG A 330 23.37 14.41 -10.46
CA ARG A 330 23.79 15.36 -11.51
C ARG A 330 24.02 14.70 -12.88
N LYS A 331 24.43 13.43 -12.94
CA LYS A 331 24.56 12.69 -14.20
C LYS A 331 23.22 12.23 -14.76
N HIS A 332 22.19 12.17 -13.91
CA HIS A 332 20.86 11.68 -14.25
C HIS A 332 19.78 12.77 -14.17
N LEU A 333 20.16 14.04 -14.40
CA LEU A 333 19.24 15.18 -14.32
C LEU A 333 17.99 15.03 -15.19
N LEU A 334 18.11 14.42 -16.38
CA LEU A 334 16.96 14.22 -17.27
C LEU A 334 15.90 13.35 -16.59
N LEU A 335 16.30 12.26 -15.92
CA LEU A 335 15.38 11.38 -15.21
C LEU A 335 14.60 12.15 -14.13
N PHE A 336 15.32 12.86 -13.24
CA PHE A 336 14.70 13.59 -12.13
C PHE A 336 13.87 14.78 -12.62
N LYS A 337 14.28 15.47 -13.70
CA LYS A 337 13.47 16.51 -14.35
C LYS A 337 12.20 15.94 -14.97
N THR A 338 12.26 14.79 -15.64
CA THR A 338 11.07 14.14 -16.19
C THR A 338 10.12 13.71 -15.09
N MET A 339 10.63 13.10 -14.01
CA MET A 339 9.83 12.76 -12.84
C MET A 339 9.14 14.00 -12.25
N ALA A 340 9.88 15.09 -12.03
CA ALA A 340 9.38 16.32 -11.42
C ALA A 340 8.41 17.11 -12.31
N TRP A 341 8.74 17.31 -13.59
CA TRP A 341 8.04 18.26 -14.46
C TRP A 341 7.06 17.62 -15.42
N VAL A 342 7.14 16.31 -15.63
CA VAL A 342 6.16 15.54 -16.42
C VAL A 342 5.37 14.62 -15.50
N GLY A 343 6.06 13.81 -14.69
CA GLY A 343 5.43 12.84 -13.80
C GLY A 343 4.50 13.47 -12.77
N LEU A 344 4.94 14.53 -12.08
CA LEU A 344 4.12 15.17 -11.05
C LEU A 344 2.86 15.84 -11.63
N PRO A 345 2.93 16.74 -12.64
CA PRO A 345 1.71 17.38 -13.15
C PRO A 345 0.74 16.38 -13.79
N LEU A 346 1.27 15.41 -14.56
CA LEU A 346 0.45 14.39 -15.20
C LEU A 346 -0.21 13.47 -14.16
N GLY A 347 0.55 13.07 -13.13
CA GLY A 347 0.03 12.29 -12.02
C GLY A 347 -1.07 13.02 -11.27
N LEU A 348 -0.87 14.31 -10.95
CA LEU A 348 -1.88 15.13 -10.27
C LEU A 348 -3.13 15.34 -11.12
N PHE A 349 -2.98 15.52 -12.44
CA PHE A 349 -4.12 15.63 -13.35
C PHE A 349 -5.00 14.37 -13.30
N PHE A 350 -4.41 13.19 -13.42
CA PHE A 350 -5.16 11.93 -13.32
C PHE A 350 -5.66 11.64 -11.90
N SER A 351 -4.89 11.99 -10.86
CA SER A 351 -5.36 11.85 -9.47
C SER A 351 -6.60 12.73 -9.22
N ALA A 352 -6.57 14.00 -9.66
CA ALA A 352 -7.71 14.90 -9.51
C ALA A 352 -8.90 14.43 -10.34
N GLY A 353 -8.69 14.04 -11.60
CA GLY A 353 -9.75 13.52 -12.47
C GLY A 353 -10.38 12.25 -11.92
N GLY A 354 -9.57 11.27 -11.49
CA GLY A 354 -10.05 10.05 -10.86
C GLY A 354 -10.84 10.33 -9.58
N LEU A 355 -10.33 11.21 -8.71
CA LEU A 355 -11.01 11.60 -7.47
C LEU A 355 -12.35 12.30 -7.74
N LEU A 356 -12.41 13.22 -8.71
CA LEU A 356 -13.65 13.89 -9.10
C LEU A 356 -14.72 12.91 -9.59
N ILE A 357 -14.32 11.84 -10.28
CA ILE A 357 -15.24 10.78 -10.69
C ILE A 357 -15.65 9.94 -9.48
N ILE A 358 -14.71 9.54 -8.61
CA ILE A 358 -15.00 8.73 -7.40
C ILE A 358 -16.11 9.38 -6.56
N VAL A 359 -16.04 10.68 -6.34
CA VAL A 359 -17.03 11.41 -5.51
C VAL A 359 -18.34 11.73 -6.22
N HIS A 360 -18.44 11.46 -7.53
CA HIS A 360 -19.64 11.76 -8.29
C HIS A 360 -20.75 10.75 -7.95
N PRO A 361 -22.01 11.17 -7.68
CA PRO A 361 -23.08 10.27 -7.23
C PRO A 361 -23.34 9.07 -8.16
N VAL A 362 -23.05 9.20 -9.46
CA VAL A 362 -23.17 8.10 -10.44
C VAL A 362 -22.36 6.86 -10.03
N THR A 363 -21.25 7.01 -9.31
CA THR A 363 -20.40 5.88 -8.90
C THR A 363 -21.07 5.01 -7.84
N ALA A 364 -22.13 5.50 -7.19
CA ALA A 364 -22.95 4.68 -6.30
C ALA A 364 -23.82 3.68 -7.07
N HIS A 365 -24.15 3.95 -8.33
CA HIS A 365 -25.06 3.13 -9.13
C HIS A 365 -24.37 2.39 -10.28
N ALA A 366 -23.17 2.84 -10.68
CA ALA A 366 -22.40 2.27 -11.76
C ALA A 366 -21.02 1.78 -11.27
N ASP A 367 -20.96 0.50 -10.88
CA ASP A 367 -19.75 -0.13 -10.33
C ASP A 367 -18.58 -0.04 -11.32
N GLN A 368 -18.83 -0.13 -12.62
CA GLN A 368 -17.80 -0.04 -13.65
C GLN A 368 -17.14 1.35 -13.67
N ILE A 369 -17.93 2.42 -13.46
CA ILE A 369 -17.41 3.78 -13.37
C ILE A 369 -16.60 3.94 -12.08
N ASN A 370 -17.10 3.39 -10.95
CA ASN A 370 -16.39 3.41 -9.67
C ASN A 370 -15.02 2.71 -9.77
N ILE A 371 -15.00 1.50 -10.33
CA ILE A 371 -13.78 0.69 -10.52
C ILE A 371 -12.79 1.45 -11.42
N ALA A 372 -13.25 1.98 -12.56
CA ALA A 372 -12.39 2.73 -13.48
C ALA A 372 -11.81 3.99 -12.82
N ALA A 373 -12.61 4.73 -12.05
CA ALA A 373 -12.18 5.93 -11.35
C ALA A 373 -11.13 5.62 -10.26
N ASN A 374 -11.37 4.58 -9.45
CA ASN A 374 -10.40 4.07 -8.48
C ASN A 374 -9.12 3.60 -9.14
N PHE A 375 -9.20 2.96 -10.30
CA PHE A 375 -8.03 2.52 -11.04
C PHE A 375 -7.19 3.71 -11.54
N ILE A 376 -7.81 4.72 -12.14
CA ILE A 376 -7.14 5.97 -12.56
C ILE A 376 -6.46 6.64 -11.36
N PHE A 377 -7.19 6.78 -10.25
CA PHE A 377 -6.68 7.38 -9.02
C PHE A 377 -5.46 6.60 -8.51
N ASN A 378 -5.57 5.29 -8.30
CA ASN A 378 -4.49 4.46 -7.77
C ASN A 378 -3.27 4.37 -8.71
N ALA A 379 -3.47 4.24 -10.02
CA ALA A 379 -2.38 4.22 -10.99
C ALA A 379 -1.61 5.55 -11.02
N SER A 380 -2.33 6.68 -10.93
CA SER A 380 -1.71 8.01 -10.94
C SER A 380 -0.84 8.29 -9.71
N GLN A 381 -1.12 7.66 -8.56
CA GLN A 381 -0.32 7.80 -7.35
C GLN A 381 1.15 7.40 -7.54
N TYR A 382 1.46 6.43 -8.41
CA TYR A 382 2.84 6.05 -8.73
C TYR A 382 3.58 7.18 -9.45
N LEU A 383 2.92 7.89 -10.38
CA LEU A 383 3.47 9.04 -11.08
C LEU A 383 3.71 10.21 -10.12
N VAL A 384 2.75 10.49 -9.23
CA VAL A 384 2.90 11.53 -8.20
C VAL A 384 4.04 11.20 -7.24
N THR A 385 4.16 9.94 -6.81
CA THR A 385 5.26 9.47 -5.95
C THR A 385 6.61 9.67 -6.62
N ALA A 386 6.74 9.29 -7.89
CA ALA A 386 7.94 9.54 -8.68
C ALA A 386 8.21 11.06 -8.79
N GLY A 387 7.16 11.85 -8.99
CA GLY A 387 7.18 13.31 -8.97
C GLY A 387 7.76 13.90 -7.70
N TYR A 388 7.30 13.46 -6.53
CA TYR A 388 7.82 13.87 -5.23
C TYR A 388 9.30 13.55 -5.07
N LEU A 389 9.72 12.34 -5.43
CA LEU A 389 11.14 11.97 -5.44
C LEU A 389 11.96 12.87 -6.39
N GLY A 390 11.45 13.13 -7.59
CA GLY A 390 12.09 13.99 -8.59
C GLY A 390 12.29 15.42 -8.12
N VAL A 391 11.22 16.05 -7.63
CA VAL A 391 11.25 17.42 -7.09
C VAL A 391 12.22 17.50 -5.91
N PHE A 392 12.13 16.56 -4.98
CA PHE A 392 12.98 16.57 -3.78
C PHE A 392 14.46 16.46 -4.13
N VAL A 393 14.85 15.52 -5.00
CA VAL A 393 16.24 15.38 -5.46
C VAL A 393 16.73 16.65 -6.16
N LEU A 394 15.90 17.28 -7.00
CA LEU A 394 16.27 18.52 -7.67
C LEU A 394 16.46 19.68 -6.67
N ILE A 395 15.61 19.80 -5.65
CA ILE A 395 15.78 20.80 -4.58
C ILE A 395 17.12 20.60 -3.88
N CYS A 396 17.47 19.36 -3.50
CA CYS A 396 18.74 19.05 -2.86
C CYS A 396 19.97 19.41 -3.71
N LEU A 397 19.84 19.52 -5.03
CA LEU A 397 20.92 19.93 -5.93
C LEU A 397 21.16 21.44 -6.02
N THR A 398 20.20 22.24 -5.53
CA THR A 398 20.28 23.71 -5.53
C THR A 398 21.12 24.23 -4.36
N ALA A 399 21.65 25.45 -4.48
CA ALA A 399 22.38 26.12 -3.40
C ALA A 399 21.49 26.34 -2.16
N THR A 400 20.20 26.66 -2.38
CA THR A 400 19.20 26.81 -1.31
C THR A 400 18.94 25.48 -0.62
N GLY A 401 18.81 24.39 -1.37
CA GLY A 401 18.73 23.04 -0.83
C GLY A 401 19.95 22.71 0.02
N HIS A 402 21.16 22.94 -0.49
CA HIS A 402 22.38 22.72 0.29
C HIS A 402 22.42 23.47 1.62
N ARG A 403 21.84 24.68 1.71
CA ARG A 403 21.77 25.47 2.95
C ARG A 403 20.65 25.05 3.90
N LEU A 404 19.49 24.66 3.36
CA LEU A 404 18.38 24.12 4.16
C LEU A 404 18.73 22.78 4.81
N PHE A 405 19.69 22.08 4.20
CA PHE A 405 19.93 20.65 4.41
C PHE A 405 21.36 20.30 4.85
N SER A 406 22.21 21.32 5.09
CA SER A 406 23.49 21.23 5.79
C SER A 406 23.32 21.58 7.25
#